data_AF-A0A450YUU5-F1
#
_entry.id   AF-A0A450YUU5-F1
#
_cell.length_a   1.000
_cell.length_b   1.000
_cell.length_c   1.000
_cell.angle_alpha   90.00
_cell.angle_beta   90.00
_cell.angle_gamma   90.00
#
_symmetry.space_group_name_H-M   'P 1'
#
loop_
_entity.id
_entity.type
_entity.pdbx_description
1 polymer ?
#
loop_
_entity_poly.entity_id
_entity_poly.type
_entity_poly.pdbx_seq_one_letter_code
_entity_poly.pdbx_strand_id
1 'polypeptide(L)' 'MRFLIGGGCDINHVGIAVLLANQKIANATGNCHESMQEKQFDLGAYIGQKLRVKIYDNASGGWGHINVDDIRFEDY' A
#
# COMPACT_ATOMS: atom_id res chain seq x y z
N MET A 1 6.99 0.59 8.30
CA MET A 1 7.01 1.21 6.95
C MET A 1 5.94 2.28 6.91
N ARG A 2 6.31 3.52 6.60
CA ARG A 2 5.37 4.64 6.37
C ARG A 2 5.32 4.97 4.88
N PHE A 3 4.20 5.52 4.42
CA PHE A 3 4.00 5.92 3.03
C PHE A 3 2.83 6.89 2.93
N LEU A 4 2.82 7.72 1.88
CA LEU A 4 1.68 8.53 1.49
C LEU A 4 0.82 7.79 0.47
N ILE A 5 -0.51 7.86 0.61
CA ILE A 5 -1.46 7.22 -0.32
C ILE A 5 -2.68 8.10 -0.59
N GLY A 6 -3.06 8.23 -1.86
CA GLY A 6 -4.26 8.90 -2.36
C GLY A 6 -4.88 8.11 -3.53
N GLY A 7 -6.04 8.53 -4.02
CA GLY A 7 -6.76 7.87 -5.13
C GLY A 7 -7.87 6.93 -4.65
N GLY A 8 -8.07 5.82 -5.35
CA GLY A 8 -9.13 4.82 -5.14
C GLY A 8 -9.22 4.27 -3.70
N CYS A 9 -10.42 3.86 -3.29
CA CYS A 9 -10.71 3.35 -1.93
C CYS A 9 -11.27 1.92 -1.89
N ASP A 10 -11.18 1.18 -3.00
CA ASP A 10 -11.53 -0.24 -3.01
C ASP A 10 -10.33 -1.09 -2.59
N ILE A 11 -10.29 -1.46 -1.31
CA ILE A 11 -9.18 -2.24 -0.72
C ILE A 11 -8.91 -3.59 -1.42
N ASN A 12 -9.92 -4.14 -2.10
CA ASN A 12 -9.80 -5.42 -2.78
C ASN A 12 -9.13 -5.29 -4.15
N HIS A 13 -9.35 -4.15 -4.83
CA HIS A 13 -8.95 -3.96 -6.22
C HIS A 13 -7.87 -2.90 -6.43
N VAL A 14 -7.70 -1.93 -5.53
CA VAL A 14 -6.80 -0.79 -5.71
C VAL A 14 -6.03 -0.50 -4.43
N GLY A 15 -4.71 -0.37 -4.52
CA GLY A 15 -3.91 0.10 -3.39
C GLY A 15 -2.46 -0.36 -3.38
N ILE A 16 -1.92 -0.42 -2.17
CA ILE A 16 -0.58 -0.91 -1.86
C ILE A 16 -0.67 -2.11 -0.94
N ALA A 17 0.18 -3.11 -1.18
CA ALA A 17 0.32 -4.30 -0.36
C ALA A 17 1.78 -4.60 -0.08
N VAL A 18 2.05 -5.24 1.05
CA VAL A 18 3.32 -5.89 1.35
C VAL A 18 3.12 -7.39 1.24
N LEU A 19 4.02 -8.05 0.53
CA LEU A 19 3.99 -9.48 0.29
C LEU A 19 5.22 -10.15 0.92
N LEU A 20 5.00 -11.27 1.59
CA LEU A 20 6.04 -12.25 1.89
C LEU A 20 5.92 -13.37 0.85
N ALA A 21 6.97 -13.55 0.04
CA ALA A 21 6.89 -14.31 -1.21
C ALA A 21 5.75 -13.83 -2.12
N ASN A 22 4.59 -14.48 -2.08
CA ASN A 22 3.38 -14.10 -2.84
C ASN A 22 2.14 -13.93 -1.95
N GLN A 23 2.26 -14.12 -0.63
CA GLN A 23 1.18 -13.93 0.30
C GLN A 23 1.12 -12.46 0.74
N LYS A 24 -0.06 -11.85 0.64
CA LYS A 24 -0.34 -10.51 1.16
C LYS A 24 -0.36 -10.55 2.69
N ILE A 25 0.54 -9.81 3.32
CA ILE A 25 0.68 -9.74 4.79
C ILE A 25 0.20 -8.39 5.36
N ALA A 26 0.12 -7.35 4.53
CA ALA A 26 -0.48 -6.07 4.85
C ALA A 26 -0.99 -5.40 3.56
N ASN A 27 -2.02 -4.58 3.65
CA ASN A 27 -2.46 -3.71 2.55
C ASN A 27 -3.21 -2.47 3.05
N ALA A 28 -3.24 -1.47 2.18
CA ALA A 28 -4.00 -0.24 2.35
C ALA A 28 -4.48 0.26 0.98
N THR A 29 -5.53 1.07 1.01
CA THR A 29 -6.08 1.78 -0.15
C THR A 29 -6.19 3.27 0.17
N GLY A 30 -6.49 4.11 -0.81
CA GLY A 30 -6.76 5.53 -0.64
C GLY A 30 -8.16 5.78 -0.03
N ASN A 31 -8.64 7.02 -0.13
CA ASN A 31 -9.93 7.44 0.42
C ASN A 31 -10.89 7.98 -0.65
N CYS A 32 -10.74 7.54 -1.89
CA CYS A 32 -11.49 8.04 -3.05
C CYS A 32 -11.31 9.55 -3.26
N HIS A 33 -10.08 10.02 -3.02
CA HIS A 33 -9.68 11.41 -3.20
C HIS A 33 -8.18 11.47 -3.52
N GLU A 34 -7.77 12.36 -4.42
CA GLU A 34 -6.36 12.51 -4.85
C GLU A 34 -5.42 12.93 -3.71
N SER A 35 -5.92 13.72 -2.75
CA SER A 35 -5.14 14.14 -1.58
C SER A 35 -4.53 12.95 -0.85
N MET A 36 -3.20 12.94 -0.77
CA MET A 36 -2.46 11.84 -0.17
C MET A 36 -2.43 11.99 1.36
N GLN A 37 -2.57 10.86 2.06
CA GLN A 37 -2.48 10.78 3.51
C GLN A 37 -1.40 9.78 3.92
N GLU A 38 -0.70 10.06 5.03
CA GLU A 38 0.26 9.11 5.59
C GLU A 38 -0.48 7.89 6.16
N LYS A 39 0.03 6.71 5.82
CA LYS A 39 -0.35 5.42 6.42
C LYS A 39 0.91 4.66 6.80
N GLN A 40 0.73 3.69 7.70
CA GLN A 40 1.82 2.89 8.23
C GLN A 40 1.46 1.41 8.24
N PHE A 41 2.43 0.56 7.89
CA PHE A 41 2.41 -0.86 8.21
C PHE A 41 3.45 -1.14 9.30
N ASP A 42 3.01 -1.80 10.37
CA ASP A 42 3.90 -2.47 11.31
C ASP A 42 4.35 -3.80 10.68
N LEU A 43 5.66 -3.91 10.45
CA LEU A 43 6.30 -5.07 9.83
C LEU A 43 7.37 -5.68 10.75
N GLY A 44 7.36 -5.35 12.05
CA GLY A 44 8.40 -5.79 13.00
C GLY A 44 8.53 -7.32 13.08
N ALA A 45 7.42 -8.04 12.92
CA ALA A 45 7.41 -9.51 12.88
C ALA A 45 8.15 -10.12 11.67
N TYR A 46 8.55 -9.31 10.69
CA TYR A 46 9.17 -9.74 9.44
C TYR A 46 10.61 -9.23 9.25
N ILE A 47 11.26 -8.76 10.32
CA ILE A 47 12.67 -8.34 10.27
C ILE A 47 13.55 -9.49 9.75
N GLY A 48 14.48 -9.16 8.85
CA GLY A 48 15.36 -10.14 8.19
C GLY A 48 14.72 -10.91 7.03
N GLN A 49 13.41 -10.77 6.81
CA GLN A 49 12.72 -11.39 5.67
C GLN A 49 12.75 -10.50 4.43
N LYS A 50 12.79 -11.12 3.25
CA LYS A 50 12.65 -10.40 1.98
C LYS A 50 11.19 -10.19 1.65
N LEU A 51 10.73 -8.95 1.78
CA LEU A 51 9.37 -8.52 1.46
C LEU A 51 9.32 -7.85 0.09
N ARG A 52 8.14 -7.86 -0.55
CA ARG A 52 7.86 -7.13 -1.79
C ARG A 52 6.74 -6.13 -1.55
N VAL A 53 6.98 -4.87 -1.88
CA VAL A 53 5.90 -3.87 -1.99
C VAL A 53 5.26 -4.01 -3.37
N LYS A 54 3.93 -4.13 -3.39
CA LYS A 54 3.11 -4.21 -4.61
C LYS A 54 2.11 -3.07 -4.61
N ILE A 55 2.21 -2.18 -5.58
CA ILE A 55 1.19 -1.17 -5.89
C ILE A 55 0.34 -1.74 -7.03
N TYR A 56 -0.98 -1.63 -6.93
CA TYR A 56 -1.90 -2.27 -7.86
C TYR A 56 -3.17 -1.45 -8.08
N ASP A 57 -3.66 -1.49 -9.31
CA ASP A 57 -5.01 -1.10 -9.72
C ASP A 57 -5.53 -2.24 -10.61
N ASN A 58 -6.51 -2.97 -10.10
CA ASN A 58 -7.24 -4.03 -10.80
C ASN A 58 -8.70 -3.62 -11.02
N ALA A 59 -9.07 -2.36 -10.81
CA ALA A 59 -10.43 -1.92 -11.04
C ALA A 59 -10.72 -1.89 -12.54
N SER A 60 -11.92 -2.34 -12.93
CA SER A 60 -12.41 -2.28 -14.31
C SER A 60 -13.39 -1.12 -14.55
N GLY A 61 -13.66 -0.32 -13.50
CA GLY A 61 -14.55 0.84 -13.56
C GLY A 61 -13.80 2.14 -13.87
N GLY A 62 -14.52 3.27 -13.88
CA GLY A 62 -13.93 4.57 -14.22
C GLY A 62 -12.93 5.13 -13.19
N TRP A 63 -12.92 4.60 -11.96
CA TRP A 63 -12.06 5.06 -10.87
C TRP A 63 -11.29 3.89 -10.24
N GLY A 64 -10.14 3.58 -10.83
CA GLY A 64 -9.15 2.60 -10.32
C GLY A 64 -7.83 3.21 -9.85
N HIS A 65 -7.58 4.47 -10.22
CA HIS A 65 -6.30 5.14 -10.05
C HIS A 65 -5.83 5.19 -8.58
N ILE A 66 -4.52 5.09 -8.37
CA ILE A 66 -3.88 5.19 -7.05
C ILE A 66 -2.60 6.03 -7.12
N ASN A 67 -2.39 6.90 -6.13
CA ASN A 67 -1.13 7.64 -5.93
C ASN A 67 -0.43 7.05 -4.70
N VAL A 68 0.87 6.76 -4.82
CA VAL A 68 1.71 6.30 -3.72
C VAL A 68 3.03 7.04 -3.77
N ASP A 69 3.46 7.58 -2.64
CA ASP A 69 4.70 8.34 -2.52
C ASP A 69 5.33 8.14 -1.13
N ASP A 70 6.54 8.66 -0.95
CA ASP A 70 7.23 8.78 0.34
C ASP A 70 7.31 7.47 1.13
N ILE A 71 7.64 6.37 0.45
CA ILE A 71 7.81 5.06 1.08
C ILE A 71 9.10 5.08 1.90
N ARG A 72 8.94 5.09 3.22
CA ARG A 72 10.03 5.16 4.21
C ARG A 72 10.07 3.91 5.08
N PHE A 73 11.28 3.40 5.28
CA PHE A 73 11.60 2.41 6.30
C PHE A 73 12.36 3.15 7.39
N GLU A 74 11.83 3.13 8.61
CA GLU A 74 12.46 3.73 9.77
C GLU A 74 13.03 2.58 10.62
N ASP A 75 14.32 2.68 10.91
CA ASP A 75 15.02 1.79 11.85
C ASP A 75 14.92 2.45 13.23
N TYR A 76 14.09 1.92 14.12
CA TYR A 76 14.11 2.27 15.56
C TYR A 76 14.56 1.08 16.38
#